data_AF-A0A7G9NZG5-F1
#
_entry.id   AF-A0A7G9NZG5-F1
#
_cell.length_a   1.000
_cell.length_b   1.000
_cell.length_c   1.000
_cell.angle_alpha   90.00
_cell.angle_beta   90.00
_cell.angle_gamma   90.00
#
_symmetry.space_group_name_H-M   'P 1'
#
loop_
_entity.id
_entity.type
_entity.pdbx_description
1 polymer ?
#
loop_
_entity_poly.entity_id
_entity_poly.type
_entity_poly.pdbx_seq_one_letter_code
_entity_poly.pdbx_strand_id
1 'polypeptide(L)'
;MTKDFDAHKLTWAVLLGRWVQFARSALALPDDAMGRALRASVPDIIGLQAVTMALGEAELLEPDERALGLDRARVLIQRHTRNLHTLFKDEGLPAKLTELIDDANDAVQQVEAMFDE
;
A
#
# COMPACT_ATOMS: atom_id res chain seq x y z
N MET A 1 1.34 36.91 -10.06
CA MET A 1 1.10 35.58 -10.64
C MET A 1 1.41 34.55 -9.55
N THR A 2 0.46 34.37 -8.64
CA THR A 2 0.56 33.36 -7.58
C THR A 2 0.30 32.03 -8.27
N LYS A 3 1.32 31.18 -8.40
CA LYS A 3 1.09 29.79 -8.81
C LYS A 3 0.20 29.18 -7.73
N ASP A 4 -1.03 28.79 -8.09
CA ASP A 4 -1.80 27.89 -7.25
C ASP A 4 -0.95 26.64 -7.03
N PHE A 5 -0.53 26.46 -5.77
CA PHE A 5 0.13 25.24 -5.35
C PHE A 5 -0.94 24.15 -5.32
N ASP A 6 -0.84 23.20 -6.23
CA ASP A 6 -1.70 22.02 -6.24
C ASP A 6 -1.29 21.11 -5.08
N ALA A 7 -1.95 21.30 -3.93
CA ALA A 7 -1.69 20.57 -2.69
C ALA A 7 -1.84 19.06 -2.88
N HIS A 8 -2.75 18.62 -3.75
CA HIS A 8 -2.99 17.21 -4.05
C HIS A 8 -1.79 16.59 -4.79
N LYS A 9 -1.29 17.23 -5.86
CA LYS A 9 -0.05 16.79 -6.52
C LYS A 9 1.14 16.82 -5.58
N LEU A 10 1.22 17.79 -4.68
CA LEU A 10 2.28 17.86 -3.68
C LEU A 10 2.20 16.70 -2.68
N THR A 11 1.00 16.32 -2.23
CA THR A 11 0.79 15.16 -1.35
C THR A 11 1.35 13.89 -1.98
N TRP A 12 0.98 13.60 -3.23
CA TRP A 12 1.47 12.42 -3.95
C TRP A 12 2.99 12.47 -4.18
N ALA A 13 3.55 13.64 -4.49
CA ALA A 13 5.00 13.79 -4.65
C ALA A 13 5.76 13.55 -3.32
N VAL A 14 5.23 14.05 -2.21
CA VAL A 14 5.80 13.84 -0.86
C VAL A 14 5.69 12.36 -0.46
N LEU A 15 4.55 11.72 -0.72
CA LEU A 15 4.33 10.31 -0.42
C LEU A 15 5.31 9.42 -1.19
N LEU A 16 5.50 9.68 -2.50
CA LEU A 16 6.50 9.00 -3.30
C LEU A 16 7.92 9.22 -2.74
N GLY A 17 8.25 10.45 -2.34
CA GLY A 17 9.53 10.76 -1.70
C GLY A 17 9.76 9.95 -0.42
N ARG A 18 8.72 9.78 0.40
CA ARG A 18 8.78 8.95 1.61
C ARG A 18 8.98 7.47 1.30
N TRP A 19 8.29 6.92 0.30
CA TRP A 19 8.50 5.54 -0.13
C TRP A 19 9.90 5.29 -0.67
N VAL A 20 10.48 6.25 -1.42
CA VAL A 20 11.87 6.17 -1.88
C VAL A 20 12.84 6.18 -0.69
N GLN A 21 12.61 7.03 0.31
CA GLN A 21 13.44 7.05 1.52
C GLN A 21 13.35 5.74 2.31
N PHE A 22 12.15 5.19 2.47
CA PHE A 22 11.93 3.89 3.10
C PHE A 22 12.64 2.75 2.34
N ALA A 23 12.53 2.71 1.01
CA ALA A 23 13.21 1.70 0.22
C ALA A 23 14.75 1.79 0.36
N ARG A 24 15.30 3.00 0.46
CA ARG A 24 16.73 3.21 0.71
C ARG A 24 17.17 2.77 2.10
N SER A 25 16.34 2.93 3.13
CA SER A 25 16.73 2.53 4.49
C SER A 25 16.87 1.02 4.64
N ALA A 26 16.18 0.23 3.81
CA ALA A 26 16.31 -1.23 3.80
C ALA A 26 17.70 -1.74 3.40
N LEU A 27 18.52 -0.90 2.74
CA LEU A 27 19.92 -1.22 2.41
C LEU A 27 20.81 -1.31 3.66
N ALA A 28 20.42 -0.66 4.75
CA ALA A 28 21.17 -0.67 6.02
C ALA A 28 20.81 -1.85 6.93
N LEU A 29 19.84 -2.70 6.54
CA LEU A 29 19.45 -3.86 7.32
C LEU A 29 20.57 -4.90 7.41
N PRO A 30 20.72 -5.61 8.54
CA PRO A 30 21.68 -6.70 8.68
C PRO A 30 21.41 -7.81 7.65
N ASP A 31 22.44 -8.59 7.32
CA ASP A 31 22.32 -9.73 6.40
C ASP A 31 22.06 -11.04 7.17
N ASP A 32 21.08 -11.01 8.06
CA ASP A 32 20.50 -12.20 8.69
C ASP A 32 19.15 -12.57 8.01
N ALA A 33 18.53 -13.67 8.44
CA ALA A 33 17.30 -14.17 7.83
C ALA A 33 16.17 -13.11 7.87
N MET A 34 15.97 -12.50 9.05
CA MET A 34 14.98 -11.44 9.26
C MET A 34 15.28 -10.19 8.42
N GLY A 35 16.53 -9.74 8.39
CA GLY A 35 16.95 -8.58 7.62
C GLY A 35 16.79 -8.78 6.11
N ARG A 36 17.03 -10.00 5.60
CA ARG A 36 16.75 -10.36 4.20
C ARG A 36 15.24 -10.38 3.92
N ALA A 37 14.42 -10.97 4.79
CA ALA A 37 12.97 -10.97 4.65
C ALA A 37 12.39 -9.54 4.64
N LEU A 38 12.82 -8.70 5.58
CA LEU A 38 12.45 -7.28 5.65
C LEU A 38 12.89 -6.47 4.43
N ARG A 39 14.10 -6.72 3.91
CA ARG A 39 14.56 -6.05 2.69
C ARG A 39 13.74 -6.48 1.47
N ALA A 40 13.42 -7.76 1.37
CA ALA A 40 12.63 -8.32 0.28
C ALA A 40 11.16 -7.88 0.33
N SER A 41 10.62 -7.55 1.51
CA SER A 41 9.21 -7.16 1.68
C SER A 41 8.91 -5.70 1.32
N VAL A 42 9.94 -4.85 1.15
CA VAL A 42 9.80 -3.42 0.84
C VAL A 42 8.84 -3.13 -0.32
N PRO A 43 8.91 -3.82 -1.48
CA PRO A 43 8.00 -3.55 -2.59
C PRO A 43 6.54 -3.87 -2.23
N ASP A 44 6.30 -4.92 -1.46
CA ASP A 44 4.96 -5.31 -1.05
C ASP A 44 4.38 -4.36 0.01
N ILE A 45 5.21 -3.84 0.92
CA ILE A 45 4.83 -2.80 1.89
C ILE A 45 4.41 -1.51 1.16
N ILE A 46 5.22 -1.05 0.21
CA ILE A 46 4.90 0.14 -0.59
C ILE A 46 3.65 -0.12 -1.43
N GLY A 47 3.51 -1.32 -2.01
CA GLY A 47 2.35 -1.71 -2.79
C GLY A 47 1.05 -1.64 -1.99
N LEU A 48 1.03 -2.22 -0.78
CA LEU A 48 -0.12 -2.14 0.11
C LEU A 48 -0.46 -0.68 0.45
N GLN A 49 0.51 0.11 0.90
CA GLN A 49 0.27 1.53 1.21
C GLN A 49 -0.24 2.32 0.00
N ALA A 50 0.32 2.08 -1.20
CA ALA A 50 -0.11 2.77 -2.40
C ALA A 50 -1.55 2.44 -2.78
N VAL A 51 -1.94 1.17 -2.69
CA VAL A 51 -3.33 0.76 -2.97
C VAL A 51 -4.28 1.32 -1.92
N THR A 52 -3.95 1.24 -0.63
CA THR A 52 -4.77 1.82 0.46
C THR A 52 -5.00 3.32 0.25
N MET A 53 -3.94 4.07 -0.08
CA MET A 53 -4.06 5.52 -0.31
C MET A 53 -4.87 5.83 -1.57
N ALA A 54 -4.74 5.04 -2.64
CA ALA A 54 -5.53 5.20 -3.86
C ALA A 54 -7.02 4.89 -3.66
N LEU A 55 -7.35 3.89 -2.81
CA LEU A 55 -8.74 3.58 -2.45
C LEU A 55 -9.42 4.75 -1.73
N GLY A 56 -8.66 5.54 -0.95
CA GLY A 56 -9.16 6.76 -0.32
C GLY A 56 -9.59 7.86 -1.31
N GLU A 57 -9.24 7.73 -2.59
CA GLU A 57 -9.63 8.65 -3.66
C GLU A 57 -10.64 8.02 -4.64
N ALA A 58 -11.21 6.85 -4.30
CA ALA A 58 -12.10 6.10 -5.19
C ALA A 58 -13.38 6.88 -5.57
N GLU A 59 -13.82 7.82 -4.73
CA GLU A 59 -14.96 8.70 -5.03
C GLU A 59 -14.72 9.65 -6.21
N LEU A 60 -13.45 9.88 -6.58
CA LEU A 60 -13.08 10.71 -7.72
C LEU A 60 -13.25 9.98 -9.06
N LEU A 61 -13.52 8.67 -9.03
CA LEU A 61 -13.70 7.83 -10.21
C LEU A 61 -15.18 7.71 -10.60
N GLU A 62 -15.42 7.65 -11.91
CA GLU A 62 -16.73 7.30 -12.45
C GLU A 62 -17.15 5.90 -11.95
N PRO A 63 -18.46 5.62 -11.78
CA PRO A 63 -18.93 4.38 -11.15
C PRO A 63 -18.35 3.08 -11.76
N ASP A 64 -18.29 3.00 -13.09
CA ASP A 64 -17.76 1.82 -13.80
C ASP A 64 -16.25 1.66 -13.60
N GLU A 65 -15.50 2.77 -13.58
CA GLU A 65 -14.06 2.77 -13.33
C GLU A 65 -13.75 2.41 -11.87
N ARG A 66 -14.61 2.85 -10.94
CA ARG A 66 -14.51 2.53 -9.51
C ARG A 66 -14.68 1.03 -9.27
N ALA A 67 -15.70 0.41 -9.88
CA ALA A 67 -15.94 -1.03 -9.74
C ALA A 67 -14.74 -1.86 -10.24
N LEU A 68 -14.21 -1.52 -11.42
CA LEU A 68 -13.02 -2.17 -11.96
C LEU A 68 -11.76 -1.89 -11.10
N GLY A 69 -11.62 -0.66 -10.61
CA GLY A 69 -10.53 -0.25 -9.72
C GLY A 69 -10.53 -1.03 -8.41
N LEU A 70 -11.70 -1.26 -7.84
CA LEU A 70 -11.89 -2.04 -6.62
C LEU A 70 -11.50 -3.51 -6.82
N ASP A 71 -11.97 -4.14 -7.90
CA ASP A 71 -11.57 -5.51 -8.26
C ASP A 71 -10.05 -5.63 -8.38
N ARG A 72 -9.42 -4.66 -9.04
CA ARG A 72 -7.96 -4.61 -9.19
C ARG A 72 -7.26 -4.42 -7.84
N ALA A 73 -7.79 -3.58 -6.96
CA ALA A 73 -7.26 -3.36 -5.63
C ALA A 73 -7.24 -4.65 -4.81
N ARG A 74 -8.36 -5.42 -4.82
CA ARG A 74 -8.45 -6.73 -4.15
C ARG A 74 -7.37 -7.70 -4.63
N VAL A 75 -7.13 -7.78 -5.94
CA VAL A 75 -6.09 -8.64 -6.52
C VAL A 75 -4.69 -8.21 -6.08
N LEU A 76 -4.42 -6.90 -6.08
CA LEU A 76 -3.11 -6.36 -5.67
C LEU A 76 -2.85 -6.61 -4.19
N ILE A 77 -3.82 -6.33 -3.32
CA ILE A 77 -3.73 -6.58 -1.88
C ILE A 77 -3.48 -8.07 -1.63
N GLN A 78 -4.27 -8.95 -2.24
CA GLN A 78 -4.09 -10.40 -2.09
C GLN A 78 -2.68 -10.85 -2.52
N ARG A 79 -2.17 -10.31 -3.62
CA ARG A 79 -0.82 -10.60 -4.11
C ARG A 79 0.25 -10.18 -3.09
N HIS A 80 0.20 -8.94 -2.61
CA HIS A 80 1.17 -8.43 -1.65
C HIS A 80 1.11 -9.19 -0.32
N THR A 81 -0.09 -9.45 0.20
CA THR A 81 -0.31 -10.27 1.41
C THR A 81 0.29 -11.66 1.27
N ARG A 82 0.07 -12.35 0.14
CA ARG A 82 0.65 -13.68 -0.11
C ARG A 82 2.18 -13.63 -0.14
N ASN A 83 2.76 -12.62 -0.78
CA ASN A 83 4.20 -12.45 -0.84
C ASN A 83 4.78 -12.24 0.56
N LEU A 84 4.17 -11.36 1.37
CA LEU A 84 4.59 -11.13 2.76
C LEU A 84 4.53 -12.42 3.59
N HIS A 85 3.44 -13.18 3.53
CA HIS A 85 3.37 -14.48 4.22
C HIS A 85 4.43 -15.48 3.73
N THR A 86 4.80 -15.42 2.46
CA THR A 86 5.86 -16.28 1.90
C THR A 86 7.23 -15.87 2.43
N LEU A 87 7.51 -14.56 2.51
CA LEU A 87 8.79 -14.01 2.96
C LEU A 87 9.05 -14.24 4.45
N PHE A 88 8.00 -14.24 5.28
CA PHE A 88 8.08 -14.38 6.74
C PHE A 88 7.57 -15.75 7.23
N LYS A 89 7.61 -16.77 6.37
CA LYS A 89 7.08 -18.10 6.69
C LYS A 89 7.75 -18.71 7.93
N ASP A 90 9.06 -18.52 8.07
CA ASP A 90 9.86 -19.18 9.11
C ASP A 90 10.05 -18.26 10.34
N GLU A 91 10.05 -16.95 10.14
CA GLU A 91 10.28 -15.93 11.15
C GLU A 91 8.99 -15.46 11.84
N GLY A 92 7.84 -15.69 11.21
CA GLY A 92 6.55 -15.14 11.61
C GLY A 92 6.34 -13.72 11.08
N LEU A 93 5.11 -13.43 10.65
CA LEU A 93 4.75 -12.12 10.11
C LEU A 93 4.79 -11.05 11.23
N PRO A 94 5.58 -9.97 11.10
CA PRO A 94 5.60 -8.89 12.08
C PRO A 94 4.24 -8.22 12.22
N ALA A 95 3.85 -7.88 13.46
CA ALA A 95 2.53 -7.30 13.76
C ALA A 95 2.20 -6.05 12.93
N LYS A 96 3.19 -5.18 12.66
CA LYS A 96 2.98 -3.99 11.82
C LYS A 96 2.69 -4.30 10.35
N LEU A 97 3.13 -5.46 9.86
CA LEU A 97 2.76 -5.90 8.51
C LEU A 97 1.35 -6.48 8.50
N THR A 98 0.93 -7.15 9.56
CA THR A 98 -0.47 -7.56 9.75
C THR A 98 -1.40 -6.35 9.77
N GLU A 99 -1.08 -5.33 10.60
CA GLU A 99 -1.85 -4.09 10.66
C GLU A 99 -1.96 -3.42 9.27
N LEU A 100 -0.86 -3.37 8.50
CA LEU A 100 -0.88 -2.80 7.15
C LEU A 100 -1.77 -3.59 6.18
N ILE A 101 -1.82 -4.91 6.31
CA ILE A 101 -2.72 -5.76 5.52
C ILE A 101 -4.17 -5.49 5.92
N ASP A 102 -4.45 -5.39 7.22
CA ASP A 102 -5.78 -5.11 7.74
C ASP A 102 -6.27 -3.72 7.26
N ASP A 103 -5.44 -2.67 7.37
CA ASP A 103 -5.74 -1.33 6.85
C ASP A 103 -6.11 -1.34 5.37
N ALA A 104 -5.43 -2.15 4.56
CA ALA A 104 -5.71 -2.27 3.13
C ALA A 104 -7.04 -2.98 2.85
N ASN A 105 -7.38 -4.01 3.63
CA ASN A 105 -8.67 -4.69 3.52
C ASN A 105 -9.82 -3.81 4.00
N ASP A 106 -9.62 -3.05 5.08
CA ASP A 106 -10.62 -2.12 5.60
C ASP A 106 -10.92 -1.00 4.59
N ALA A 107 -9.90 -0.49 3.89
CA ALA A 107 -10.09 0.48 2.81
C ALA A 107 -10.93 -0.07 1.65
N VAL A 108 -10.76 -1.36 1.30
CA VAL A 108 -11.62 -2.03 0.31
C VAL A 108 -13.07 -2.08 0.81
N GLN A 109 -13.29 -2.50 2.06
CA GLN A 109 -14.64 -2.61 2.63
C GLN A 109 -15.35 -1.25 2.73
N GLN A 110 -14.62 -0.19 3.04
CA GLN A 110 -15.16 1.18 3.06
C GLN A 110 -15.65 1.59 1.67
N VAL A 111 -14.83 1.35 0.64
CA VAL A 111 -15.20 1.68 -0.74
C VAL A 111 -16.35 0.81 -1.22
N GLU A 112 -16.40 -0.48 -0.85
CA GLU A 112 -17.52 -1.39 -1.09
C GLU A 112 -18.84 -0.87 -0.50
N ALA A 113 -18.82 -0.48 0.78
CA ALA A 113 -20.01 0.01 1.47
C ALA A 113 -20.61 1.25 0.80
N MET A 114 -19.77 2.11 0.19
CA MET A 114 -20.23 3.27 -0.59
C MET A 114 -20.97 2.90 -1.89
N PHE A 115 -20.86 1.67 -2.40
CA PHE A 115 -21.66 1.22 -3.55
C PHE A 115 -23.07 0.76 -3.15
N ASP A 116 -23.24 0.35 -1.88
CA ASP A 116 -24.51 -0.19 -1.39
C ASP A 116 -25.46 0.91 -0.88
N GLU A 117 -25.01 2.18 -0.82
CA GLU A 117 -25.78 3.39 -0.48
C GLU A 117 -26.42 4.06 -1.70
#